data_AF-A0A2V8Z9I0-F1
#
_entry.id   AF-A0A2V8Z9I0-F1
#
_cell.length_a   1.000
_cell.length_b   1.000
_cell.length_c   1.000
_cell.angle_alpha   90.00
_cell.angle_beta   90.00
_cell.angle_gamma   90.00
#
_symmetry.space_group_name_H-M   'P 1'
#
loop_
_entity.id
_entity.type
_entity.pdbx_description
1 polymer ?
#
loop_
_entity_poly.entity_id
_entity_poly.type
_entity_poly.pdbx_seq_one_letter_code
_entity_poly.pdbx_strand_id
1 'polypeptide(L)' 'MPIPQFKAKCLAMLERARKTKKRIRITRHGKPVADVVPPL' A
#
# COMPACT_ATOMS: atom_id res chain seq x y z
N MET A 1 -15.31 5.95 2.35
CA MET A 1 -15.49 5.36 1.00
C MET A 1 -16.20 4.02 1.15
N PRO A 2 -17.04 3.60 0.19
CA PRO A 2 -17.66 2.28 0.18
C PRO A 2 -16.62 1.14 0.20
N ILE A 3 -16.94 0.01 0.84
CA ILE A 3 -16.03 -1.14 1.02
C ILE A 3 -15.32 -1.59 -0.29
N PRO A 4 -15.99 -1.67 -1.46
CA PRO A 4 -15.33 -2.09 -2.71
C PRO A 4 -14.22 -1.14 -3.16
N GLN A 5 -14.42 0.17 -3.01
CA GLN A 5 -13.43 1.18 -3.37
C GLN A 5 -12.22 1.13 -2.44
N PHE A 6 -12.43 0.77 -1.16
CA PHE A 6 -11.33 0.59 -0.22
C PHE A 6 -10.44 -0.58 -0.63
N LYS A 7 -11.04 -1.73 -0.93
CA LYS A 7 -10.32 -2.91 -1.42
C LYS A 7 -9.54 -2.61 -2.70
N ALA A 8 -10.14 -1.89 -3.66
CA ALA A 8 -9.48 -1.50 -4.90
C ALA A 8 -8.22 -0.65 -4.64
N LYS A 9 -8.29 0.31 -3.70
CA LYS A 9 -7.12 1.13 -3.33
C LYS A 9 -6.01 0.31 -2.67
N CYS A 10 -6.35 -0.64 -1.81
CA CYS A 10 -5.37 -1.56 -1.22
C CYS A 10 -4.65 -2.37 -2.30
N LEU A 11 -5.40 -2.97 -3.24
CA LEU A 11 -4.81 -3.70 -4.37
C LEU A 11 -3.90 -2.81 -5.23
N ALA A 12 -4.34 -1.59 -5.55
CA ALA A 12 -3.54 -0.66 -6.34
C ALA A 12 -2.21 -0.29 -5.65
N MET A 13 -2.20 -0.21 -4.31
CA MET A 13 -0.98 0.04 -3.54
C MET A 13 0.01 -1.14 -3.62
N LEU A 14 -0.50 -2.38 -3.51
CA LEU A 14 0.32 -3.59 -3.67
C LEU A 14 0.94 -3.65 -5.07
N GLU A 15 0.13 -3.39 -6.10
CA GLU A 15 0.59 -3.34 -7.49
C GLU A 15 1.66 -2.26 -7.71
N ARG A 16 1.53 -1.10 -7.05
CA ARG A 16 2.55 -0.06 -7.10
C ARG A 16 3.86 -0.50 -6.47
N ALA A 17 3.82 -1.17 -5.32
CA ALA A 17 5.03 -1.70 -4.68
C ALA A 17 5.72 -2.72 -5.60
N ARG A 18 4.95 -3.61 -6.21
CA ARG A 18 5.45 -4.61 -7.18
C ARG A 18 6.11 -3.98 -8.39
N LYS A 19 5.46 -3.01 -9.05
CA LYS A 19 5.98 -2.34 -10.25
C LYS A 19 7.22 -1.50 -9.97
N THR A 20 7.23 -0.79 -8.85
CA THR A 20 8.35 0.10 -8.50
C THR A 20 9.53 -0.64 -7.86
N LYS A 21 9.32 -1.89 -7.40
CA LYS A 21 10.28 -2.66 -6.60
C LYS A 21 10.81 -1.86 -5.40
N LYS A 22 10.05 -0.88 -4.91
CA LYS A 22 10.36 -0.05 -3.75
C LYS A 22 9.39 -0.37 -2.62
N ARG A 23 9.90 -0.33 -1.39
CA ARG A 23 9.06 -0.40 -0.19
C ARG A 23 8.16 0.85 -0.12
N ILE A 24 6.88 0.64 0.16
CA ILE A 24 5.92 1.73 0.40
C ILE A 24 5.63 1.79 1.89
N ARG A 25 5.91 2.93 2.53
CA ARG A 25 5.63 3.17 3.95
C ARG A 25 4.23 3.73 4.14
N ILE A 26 3.40 3.01 4.88
CA ILE A 26 2.07 3.46 5.29
C ILE A 26 2.19 4.18 6.62
N THR A 27 1.66 5.40 6.70
CA THR A 27 1.59 6.18 7.92
C THR A 27 0.13 6.47 8.29
N ARG A 28 -0.11 6.62 9.59
CA ARG A 28 -1.39 7.07 10.16
C ARG A 28 -1.09 8.24 11.09
N HIS A 29 -1.66 9.42 10.81
CA HIS A 29 -1.38 10.66 11.54
C HIS A 29 0.13 10.97 11.61
N GLY A 30 0.85 10.76 10.50
CA GLY A 30 2.30 10.97 10.42
C GLY A 30 3.17 9.88 11.08
N LYS A 31 2.57 8.94 11.83
CA LYS A 31 3.29 7.83 12.45
C LYS A 31 3.30 6.61 11.52
N PRO A 32 4.45 5.97 11.27
CA PRO A 32 4.50 4.76 10.47
C PRO A 32 3.74 3.61 11.14
N VAL A 33 2.94 2.89 10.37
CA VAL A 33 2.12 1.76 10.87
C VAL A 33 2.38 0.45 10.14
N ALA A 34 2.83 0.49 8.89
CA ALA A 34 3.16 -0.70 8.11
C ALA A 34 4.09 -0.33 6.95
N ASP A 35 4.88 -1.32 6.49
CA ASP A 35 5.63 -1.24 5.25
C ASP A 35 5.12 -2.30 4.28
N VAL A 36 4.82 -1.91 3.04
CA VAL A 36 4.51 -2.82 1.94
C VAL A 36 5.82 -3.14 1.24
N VAL A 37 6.25 -4.40 1.34
CA VAL A 37 7.49 -4.89 0.73
C VAL A 37 7.14 -5.61 -0.57
N PRO A 38 7.78 -5.28 -1.70
CA PRO A 38 7.58 -6.04 -2.94
C PRO A 38 8.11 -7.46 -2.78
N PRO A 39 7.51 -8.44 -3.48
CA PRO A 39 8.11 -9.77 -3.59
C PRO A 39 9.47 -9.65 -4.28
N LEU A 40 10.44 -10.40 -3.77
CA LEU A 40 11.79 -10.52 -4.34
C LEU A 40 11.66 -11.01 -5.79
#